data_AF-A0A2T5C9R3-F1
#
_entry.id   AF-A0A2T5C9R3-F1
#
_cell.length_a   1.000
_cell.length_b   1.000
_cell.length_c   1.000
_cell.angle_alpha   90.00
_cell.angle_beta   90.00
_cell.angle_gamma   90.00
#
_symmetry.space_group_name_H-M   'P 1'
#
loop_
_entity.id
_entity.type
_entity.pdbx_description
1 polymer ?
#
loop_
_entity_poly.entity_id
_entity_poly.type
_entity_poly.pdbx_seq_one_letter_code
_entity_poly.pdbx_strand_id
1 'polypeptide(L)'
;MHQESSSPSSPPVEAAETDQQAQALELPSCVKHVRVDERNVYLVGTAHVSKQSVEDVRTTVEMVHPDTICVELCPSRHRALIDREGWRKMDIMRVIRERKTPFLLAQLILSSFYRKLGDQLGIQPGADMAEGVRLAKETGAHLVLADREVEITLKRTWRHLGFIEKFKMVGQLLMGLIFAGKIDDSVVESLKQKDQMEILMDAFADEFPQVKRRLIDERDLFLAQKIREAPGQTVVAVVGAGHMAGIEAHIHQDTELAPLTVLPPKSSVGSFLKWAIPIAIVVLIAWGFLKEGQAHAMESAIIWVALNSVLAGLGAVLAWAHPLTVLTAMVASPFTSLNPMIAAGFVAGFVQAVIRRPTVADLEDLPQAITSLKGFWTNPLCRILLVVALVNLGSSLAAFISGGWIAARTF
;
A
#
# COMPACT_ATOMS: atom_id res chain seq x y z
N MET A 1 82.41 -20.95 36.57
CA MET A 1 82.53 -20.14 35.35
C MET A 1 81.61 -20.79 34.31
N HIS A 2 80.42 -20.24 34.11
CA HIS A 2 79.61 -20.21 32.88
C HIS A 2 78.19 -19.75 33.21
N GLN A 3 77.83 -18.59 32.63
CA GLN A 3 76.49 -18.04 32.50
C GLN A 3 75.78 -18.69 31.30
N GLU A 4 74.45 -18.74 31.33
CA GLU A 4 73.51 -18.66 30.19
C GLU A 4 72.14 -18.28 30.82
N SER A 5 71.70 -17.02 30.81
CA SER A 5 71.12 -16.18 29.74
C SER A 5 69.68 -16.57 29.31
N SER A 6 68.74 -15.79 29.87
CA SER A 6 67.39 -15.39 29.43
C SER A 6 66.82 -15.81 28.06
N SER A 7 65.51 -16.14 28.07
CA SER A 7 64.51 -15.53 27.18
C SER A 7 63.08 -15.77 27.69
N PRO A 8 62.26 -14.74 27.97
CA PRO A 8 60.81 -14.90 28.08
C PRO A 8 60.20 -14.89 26.67
N SER A 9 59.42 -15.92 26.35
CA SER A 9 58.65 -16.02 25.11
C SER A 9 57.64 -14.89 25.02
N SER A 10 57.82 -13.97 24.08
CA SER A 10 56.80 -13.01 23.68
C SER A 10 55.55 -13.75 23.19
N PRO A 11 54.33 -13.31 23.56
CA PRO A 11 53.13 -13.81 22.90
C PRO A 11 53.12 -13.40 21.42
N PRO A 12 52.37 -14.09 20.54
CA PRO A 12 52.38 -13.80 19.11
C PRO A 12 51.83 -12.39 18.86
N VAL A 13 52.67 -11.55 18.26
CA VAL A 13 52.37 -10.15 17.89
C VAL A 13 51.24 -10.06 16.84
N GLU A 14 50.98 -11.16 16.10
CA GLU A 14 49.98 -11.22 15.03
C GLU A 14 48.52 -11.10 15.49
N ALA A 15 48.17 -11.54 16.71
CA ALA A 15 46.79 -11.44 17.19
C ALA A 15 46.44 -10.02 17.69
N ALA A 16 47.44 -9.27 18.13
CA ALA A 16 47.27 -7.90 18.66
C ALA A 16 47.23 -6.83 17.55
N GLU A 17 47.77 -7.11 16.37
CA GLU A 17 47.77 -6.19 15.24
C GLU A 17 46.41 -6.11 14.53
N THR A 18 45.62 -7.19 14.54
CA THR A 18 44.24 -7.17 13.99
C THR A 18 43.23 -6.40 14.84
N ASP A 19 43.44 -6.29 16.16
CA ASP A 19 42.57 -5.50 17.05
C ASP A 19 42.89 -3.99 17.00
N GLN A 20 44.06 -3.60 16.50
CA GLN A 20 44.51 -2.19 16.44
C GLN A 20 44.19 -1.48 15.11
N GLN A 21 43.76 -2.20 14.07
CA GLN A 21 43.28 -1.57 12.82
C GLN A 21 41.83 -1.07 12.91
N ALA A 22 41.08 -1.42 13.96
CA ALA A 22 39.82 -0.78 14.30
C ALA A 22 40.04 0.54 15.06
N GLN A 23 40.95 1.40 14.58
CA GLN A 23 40.95 2.81 14.98
C GLN A 23 39.56 3.36 14.70
N ALA A 24 38.93 3.92 15.74
CA ALA A 24 37.56 4.39 15.73
C ALA A 24 37.36 5.41 14.60
N LEU A 25 36.88 4.93 13.45
CA LEU A 25 36.26 5.79 12.46
C LEU A 25 35.21 6.61 13.20
N GLU A 26 35.35 7.94 13.19
CA GLU A 26 34.33 8.85 13.71
C GLU A 26 33.13 8.82 12.78
N LEU A 27 32.34 7.75 12.89
CA LEU A 27 31.12 7.55 12.14
C LEU A 27 30.01 8.47 12.67
N PRO A 28 29.02 8.83 11.83
CA PRO A 28 27.86 9.57 12.30
C PRO A 28 27.20 8.89 13.51
N SER A 29 26.65 9.68 14.43
CA SER A 29 26.07 9.16 15.68
C SER A 29 24.85 8.25 15.49
N CYS A 30 24.26 8.24 14.28
CA CYS A 30 23.19 7.33 13.90
C CYS A 30 23.68 5.93 13.46
N VAL A 31 25.01 5.74 13.40
CA VAL A 31 25.63 4.47 13.01
C VAL A 31 25.96 3.64 14.22
N LYS A 32 25.60 2.37 14.17
CA LYS A 32 25.98 1.37 15.17
C LYS A 32 26.80 0.27 14.52
N HIS A 33 27.99 0.03 15.06
CA HIS A 33 28.82 -1.10 14.67
C HIS A 33 28.44 -2.34 15.49
N VAL A 34 28.21 -3.45 14.79
CA VAL A 34 27.88 -4.76 15.35
C VAL A 34 28.76 -5.80 14.67
N ARG A 35 29.44 -6.63 15.46
CA ARG A 35 30.26 -7.73 14.93
C ARG A 35 29.42 -9.00 14.86
N VAL A 36 29.22 -9.54 13.67
CA VAL A 36 28.36 -10.71 13.43
C VAL A 36 29.24 -11.83 12.88
N ASP A 37 29.48 -12.84 13.71
CA ASP A 37 30.53 -13.84 13.47
C ASP A 37 31.90 -13.15 13.31
N GLU A 38 32.59 -13.36 12.19
CA GLU A 38 33.87 -12.71 11.86
C GLU A 38 33.70 -11.40 11.07
N ARG A 39 32.45 -10.97 10.80
CA ARG A 39 32.12 -9.86 9.90
C ARG A 39 31.78 -8.59 10.64
N ASN A 40 32.06 -7.45 10.01
CA ASN A 40 31.69 -6.13 10.52
C ASN A 40 30.40 -5.64 9.86
N VAL A 41 29.37 -5.37 10.68
CA VAL A 41 28.10 -4.81 10.23
C VAL A 41 27.94 -3.40 10.80
N TYR A 42 27.69 -2.43 9.93
CA TYR A 42 27.42 -1.04 10.28
C TYR A 42 25.96 -0.72 9.99
N LEU A 43 25.14 -0.63 11.03
CA LEU A 43 23.72 -0.29 10.93
C LEU A 43 23.60 1.23 10.90
N VAL A 44 23.06 1.80 9.83
CA VAL A 44 22.82 3.24 9.67
C VAL A 44 21.34 3.51 9.90
N GLY A 45 21.00 4.08 11.06
CA GLY A 45 19.62 4.35 11.47
C GLY A 45 19.10 5.67 10.90
N THR A 46 18.19 5.62 9.93
CA THR A 46 17.74 6.79 9.19
C THR A 46 16.35 7.28 9.60
N ALA A 47 16.12 8.58 9.45
CA ALA A 47 14.78 9.15 9.41
C ALA A 47 14.44 9.42 7.94
N HIS A 48 13.50 8.67 7.37
CA HIS A 48 13.21 8.61 5.92
C HIS A 48 12.84 9.93 5.23
N VAL A 49 12.78 11.05 5.96
CA VAL A 49 12.46 12.39 5.47
C VAL A 49 13.54 13.43 5.83
N SER A 50 14.75 12.98 6.17
CA SER A 50 15.85 13.84 6.63
C SER A 50 16.99 13.94 5.62
N LYS A 51 17.44 15.18 5.33
CA LYS A 51 18.66 15.48 4.55
C LYS A 51 19.88 14.89 5.25
N GLN A 52 19.93 15.00 6.57
CA GLN A 52 21.02 14.49 7.37
C GLN A 52 21.16 12.98 7.20
N SER A 53 20.06 12.24 7.11
CA SER A 53 20.13 10.79 6.90
C SER A 53 20.71 10.39 5.54
N VAL A 54 20.56 11.22 4.50
CA VAL A 54 21.21 10.98 3.20
C VAL A 54 22.72 11.18 3.34
N GLU A 55 23.13 12.24 4.02
CA GLU A 55 24.55 12.53 4.24
C GLU A 55 25.20 11.47 5.13
N ASP A 56 24.56 11.08 6.24
CA ASP A 56 25.07 10.04 7.14
C ASP A 56 25.30 8.71 6.41
N VAL A 57 24.40 8.33 5.50
CA VAL A 57 24.55 7.13 4.65
C VAL A 57 25.76 7.27 3.75
N ARG A 58 25.92 8.41 3.07
CA ARG A 58 27.06 8.69 2.20
C ARG A 58 28.38 8.63 2.96
N THR A 59 28.48 9.42 4.03
CA THR A 59 29.65 9.50 4.89
C THR A 59 30.04 8.12 5.42
N THR A 60 29.06 7.31 5.85
CA THR A 60 29.34 5.94 6.32
C THR A 60 29.91 5.06 5.22
N VAL A 61 29.29 5.05 4.02
CA VAL A 61 29.76 4.20 2.92
C VAL A 61 31.14 4.62 2.42
N GLU A 62 31.40 5.93 2.33
CA GLU A 62 32.68 6.49 1.91
C GLU A 62 33.80 6.18 2.90
N MET A 63 33.50 6.14 4.20
CA MET A 63 34.49 5.85 5.24
C MET A 63 34.71 4.36 5.47
N VAL A 64 33.65 3.55 5.41
CA VAL A 64 33.71 2.10 5.70
C VAL A 64 34.16 1.28 4.49
N HIS A 65 33.92 1.75 3.27
CA HIS A 65 34.16 1.00 2.03
C HIS A 65 33.61 -0.44 2.07
N PRO A 66 32.29 -0.62 2.20
CA PRO A 66 31.69 -1.94 2.38
C PRO A 66 31.73 -2.81 1.13
N ASP A 67 31.79 -4.13 1.32
CA ASP A 67 31.60 -5.13 0.27
C ASP A 67 30.12 -5.20 -0.17
N THR A 68 29.22 -4.96 0.78
CA THR A 68 27.77 -5.09 0.61
C THR A 68 27.02 -3.96 1.27
N ILE A 69 26.04 -3.42 0.56
CA ILE A 69 25.09 -2.44 1.08
C ILE A 69 23.70 -3.09 1.12
N CYS A 70 23.18 -3.24 2.33
CA CYS A 70 21.81 -3.64 2.58
C CYS A 70 20.93 -2.40 2.69
N VAL A 71 19.75 -2.43 2.07
CA VAL A 71 18.74 -1.37 2.22
C VAL A 71 17.42 -1.97 2.69
N GLU A 72 16.70 -1.26 3.56
CA GLU A 72 15.35 -1.61 4.04
C GLU A 72 14.28 -1.41 2.95
N LEU A 73 14.52 -2.00 1.78
CA LEU A 73 13.61 -2.03 0.64
C LEU A 73 13.33 -3.48 0.26
N CYS A 74 12.08 -3.75 -0.10
CA CYS A 74 11.71 -4.96 -0.82
C CYS A 74 11.73 -4.70 -2.34
N PRO A 75 11.75 -5.73 -3.20
CA PRO A 75 11.75 -5.57 -4.66
C PRO A 75 10.66 -4.63 -5.19
N SER A 76 9.43 -4.71 -4.69
CA SER A 76 8.34 -3.81 -5.07
C SER A 76 8.62 -2.34 -4.72
N ARG A 77 9.12 -2.07 -3.51
CA ARG A 77 9.44 -0.69 -3.05
C ARG A 77 10.66 -0.13 -3.78
N HIS A 78 11.68 -0.95 -3.99
CA HIS A 78 12.86 -0.60 -4.79
C HIS A 78 12.49 -0.21 -6.23
N ARG A 79 11.61 -0.99 -6.89
CA ARG A 79 11.15 -0.66 -8.24
C ARG A 79 10.36 0.64 -8.27
N ALA A 80 9.49 0.88 -7.30
CA ALA A 80 8.74 2.13 -7.22
C ALA A 80 9.64 3.35 -6.95
N LEU A 81 10.77 3.15 -6.27
CA LEU A 81 11.75 4.19 -6.00
C LEU A 81 12.56 4.57 -7.24
N ILE A 82 13.02 3.57 -8.01
CA ILE A 82 13.83 3.77 -9.22
C ILE A 82 12.98 4.14 -10.45
N ASP A 83 11.84 3.49 -10.63
CA ASP A 83 10.96 3.65 -11.79
C ASP A 83 9.60 4.25 -11.38
N ARG A 84 9.65 5.47 -10.84
CA ARG A 84 8.46 6.22 -10.44
C ARG A 84 7.50 6.45 -11.60
N GLU A 85 8.02 6.77 -12.79
CA GLU A 85 7.17 6.99 -13.96
C GLU A 85 6.48 5.72 -14.44
N GLY A 86 7.19 4.60 -14.54
CA GLY A 86 6.61 3.31 -14.91
C GLY A 86 5.58 2.84 -13.90
N TRP A 87 5.80 3.09 -12.60
CA TRP A 87 4.80 2.85 -11.56
C TRP A 87 3.54 3.70 -11.75
N ARG A 88 3.68 5.02 -11.94
CA ARG A 88 2.55 5.94 -12.15
C ARG A 88 1.74 5.62 -13.41
N LYS A 89 2.41 5.14 -14.46
CA LYS A 89 1.79 4.73 -15.74
C LYS A 89 1.14 3.34 -15.69
N MET A 90 1.33 2.56 -14.62
CA MET A 90 0.75 1.22 -14.49
C MET A 90 -0.77 1.28 -14.43
N ASP A 91 -1.44 0.37 -15.14
CA ASP A 91 -2.90 0.24 -15.13
C ASP A 91 -3.39 -0.41 -13.81
N ILE A 92 -4.43 0.16 -13.21
CA ILE A 92 -4.98 -0.31 -11.93
C ILE A 92 -5.42 -1.78 -12.02
N MET A 93 -5.91 -2.23 -13.18
CA MET A 93 -6.29 -3.62 -13.42
C MET A 93 -5.09 -4.57 -13.29
N ARG A 94 -3.92 -4.16 -13.76
CA ARG A 94 -2.68 -4.92 -13.60
C ARG A 94 -2.23 -4.92 -12.15
N VAL A 95 -2.32 -3.79 -11.44
CA VAL A 95 -2.04 -3.73 -9.99
C VAL A 95 -2.90 -4.73 -9.21
N ILE A 96 -4.20 -4.79 -9.53
CA ILE A 96 -5.15 -5.74 -8.90
C ILE A 96 -4.78 -7.19 -9.26
N ARG A 97 -4.49 -7.47 -10.54
CA ARG A 97 -4.12 -8.82 -11.03
C ARG A 97 -2.82 -9.32 -10.41
N GLU A 98 -1.84 -8.44 -10.29
CA GLU A 98 -0.54 -8.70 -9.65
C GLU A 98 -0.63 -8.64 -8.12
N ARG A 99 -1.84 -8.44 -7.55
CA ARG A 99 -2.14 -8.45 -6.11
C ARG A 99 -1.49 -7.32 -5.29
N LYS A 100 -0.98 -6.29 -5.96
CA LYS A 100 -0.27 -5.12 -5.43
C LYS A 100 -1.17 -4.02 -4.85
N THR A 101 -2.48 -4.24 -4.75
CA THR A 101 -3.43 -3.23 -4.23
C THR A 101 -3.06 -2.67 -2.85
N PRO A 102 -2.61 -3.47 -1.86
CA PRO A 102 -2.21 -2.92 -0.57
C PRO A 102 -1.03 -1.95 -0.68
N PHE A 103 -0.06 -2.28 -1.53
CA PHE A 103 1.09 -1.41 -1.78
C PHE A 103 0.67 -0.10 -2.44
N LEU A 104 -0.21 -0.15 -3.44
CA LEU A 104 -0.81 1.05 -4.05
C LEU A 104 -1.52 1.92 -3.00
N LEU A 105 -2.33 1.33 -2.11
CA LEU A 105 -3.02 2.08 -1.06
C LEU A 105 -2.03 2.75 -0.09
N ALA A 106 -1.00 2.04 0.34
CA ALA A 106 0.05 2.61 1.18
C ALA A 106 0.74 3.78 0.48
N GLN A 107 1.07 3.62 -0.81
CA GLN A 107 1.69 4.67 -1.62
C GLN A 107 0.79 5.91 -1.74
N LEU A 108 -0.53 5.76 -1.90
CA LEU A 108 -1.46 6.90 -1.97
C LEU A 108 -1.53 7.68 -0.67
N ILE A 109 -1.62 6.98 0.47
CA ILE A 109 -1.61 7.61 1.80
C ILE A 109 -0.33 8.42 1.96
N LEU A 110 0.79 7.81 1.61
CA LEU A 110 2.11 8.39 1.69
C LEU A 110 2.27 9.62 0.76
N SER A 111 1.85 9.50 -0.49
CA SER A 111 1.80 10.62 -1.46
C SER A 111 0.88 11.75 -0.97
N SER A 112 -0.25 11.43 -0.33
CA SER A 112 -1.14 12.44 0.24
C SER A 112 -0.51 13.17 1.42
N PHE A 113 0.21 12.44 2.29
CA PHE A 113 0.96 13.01 3.40
C PHE A 113 2.08 13.93 2.89
N TYR A 114 2.82 13.51 1.87
CA TYR A 114 3.87 14.35 1.26
C TYR A 114 3.33 15.57 0.57
N ARG A 115 2.17 15.47 -0.07
CA ARG A 115 1.52 16.63 -0.68
C ARG A 115 1.08 17.66 0.36
N LYS A 116 0.82 17.24 1.60
CA LYS A 116 0.53 18.13 2.73
C LYS A 116 1.81 18.69 3.37
N LEU A 117 2.93 17.97 3.30
CA LEU A 117 4.23 18.41 3.83
C LEU A 117 5.11 19.17 2.83
N GLY A 118 4.91 18.99 1.52
CA GLY A 118 5.59 19.71 0.45
C GLY A 118 4.87 21.04 0.22
N ASP A 119 5.45 22.19 0.55
CA ASP A 119 6.73 22.69 0.02
C ASP A 119 7.85 22.95 1.07
N GLN A 120 7.66 22.58 2.35
CA GLN A 120 8.52 23.10 3.43
C GLN A 120 9.83 22.32 3.67
N LEU A 121 9.93 21.02 3.31
CA LEU A 121 11.10 20.19 3.65
C LEU A 121 12.04 19.87 2.47
N GLY A 122 11.57 19.97 1.22
CA GLY A 122 12.39 19.79 0.02
C GLY A 122 13.14 18.45 -0.11
N ILE A 123 12.70 17.40 0.60
CA ILE A 123 13.35 16.07 0.64
C ILE A 123 12.36 15.02 0.15
N GLN A 124 12.80 14.19 -0.79
CA GLN A 124 12.02 13.04 -1.22
C GLN A 124 12.10 11.94 -0.17
N PRO A 125 10.96 11.39 0.26
CA PRO A 125 11.00 10.36 1.28
C PRO A 125 11.52 9.04 0.73
N GLY A 126 12.31 8.34 1.54
CA GLY A 126 13.12 7.23 1.07
C GLY A 126 14.37 7.66 0.30
N ALA A 127 14.75 8.95 0.32
CA ALA A 127 15.99 9.45 -0.30
C ALA A 127 17.24 8.84 0.33
N ASP A 128 17.21 8.55 1.63
CA ASP A 128 18.21 7.79 2.37
C ASP A 128 18.41 6.39 1.77
N MET A 129 17.32 5.66 1.52
CA MET A 129 17.37 4.34 0.89
C MET A 129 17.80 4.43 -0.58
N ALA A 130 17.33 5.46 -1.30
CA ALA A 130 17.73 5.71 -2.69
C ALA A 130 19.23 5.99 -2.78
N GLU A 131 19.79 6.72 -1.80
CA GLU A 131 21.21 7.00 -1.71
C GLU A 131 22.02 5.72 -1.47
N GLY A 132 21.59 4.84 -0.56
CA GLY A 132 22.23 3.53 -0.37
C GLY A 132 22.24 2.69 -1.66
N VAL A 133 21.12 2.68 -2.40
CA VAL A 133 21.04 2.01 -3.72
C VAL A 133 21.98 2.62 -4.75
N ARG A 134 22.05 3.96 -4.80
CA ARG A 134 22.93 4.71 -5.71
C ARG A 134 24.40 4.39 -5.41
N LEU A 135 24.79 4.47 -4.14
CA LEU A 135 26.15 4.23 -3.69
C LEU A 135 26.59 2.79 -3.94
N ALA A 136 25.73 1.79 -3.74
CA ALA A 136 26.04 0.40 -4.09
C ALA A 136 26.42 0.25 -5.56
N LYS A 137 25.72 0.95 -6.46
CA LYS A 137 26.03 0.95 -7.89
C LYS A 137 27.34 1.69 -8.21
N GLU A 138 27.63 2.78 -7.51
CA GLU A 138 28.81 3.61 -7.77
C GLU A 138 30.10 3.01 -7.23
N THR A 139 30.05 2.38 -6.05
CA THR A 139 31.21 1.73 -5.44
C THR A 139 31.44 0.31 -5.96
N GLY A 140 30.43 -0.27 -6.63
CA GLY A 140 30.44 -1.66 -7.06
C GLY A 140 30.14 -2.66 -5.94
N ALA A 141 29.73 -2.18 -4.75
CA ALA A 141 29.30 -3.03 -3.65
C ALA A 141 28.05 -3.84 -4.02
N HIS A 142 27.92 -5.03 -3.45
CA HIS A 142 26.73 -5.84 -3.65
C HIS A 142 25.51 -5.15 -3.02
N LEU A 143 24.43 -4.99 -3.79
CA LEU A 143 23.16 -4.46 -3.27
C LEU A 143 22.26 -5.59 -2.77
N VAL A 144 21.87 -5.52 -1.49
CA VAL A 144 20.90 -6.45 -0.89
C VAL A 144 19.63 -5.71 -0.50
N LEU A 145 18.51 -6.12 -1.10
CA LEU A 145 17.17 -5.69 -0.70
C LEU A 145 16.76 -6.51 0.53
N ALA A 146 16.93 -5.93 1.72
CA ALA A 146 16.90 -6.66 2.98
C ALA A 146 15.49 -6.84 3.57
N ASP A 147 14.46 -6.20 3.01
CA ASP A 147 13.11 -6.24 3.61
C ASP A 147 12.14 -7.19 2.89
N ARG A 148 11.15 -7.64 3.64
CA ARG A 148 10.02 -8.45 3.18
C ARG A 148 9.16 -7.67 2.20
N GLU A 149 8.59 -8.39 1.22
CA GLU A 149 7.58 -7.84 0.32
C GLU A 149 6.46 -7.12 1.11
N VAL A 150 6.34 -5.81 0.86
CA VAL A 150 5.37 -4.94 1.54
C VAL A 150 3.93 -5.43 1.37
N GLU A 151 3.61 -6.07 0.24
CA GLU A 151 2.31 -6.71 0.03
C GLU A 151 2.04 -7.82 1.05
N ILE A 152 3.04 -8.66 1.34
CA ILE A 152 2.94 -9.74 2.32
C ILE A 152 2.77 -9.14 3.70
N THR A 153 3.62 -8.17 4.06
CA THR A 153 3.56 -7.43 5.33
C THR A 153 2.16 -6.86 5.56
N LEU A 154 1.64 -6.05 4.64
CA LEU A 154 0.32 -5.42 4.77
C LEU A 154 -0.83 -6.44 4.83
N LYS A 155 -0.78 -7.52 4.02
CA LYS A 155 -1.81 -8.57 4.05
C LYS A 155 -1.77 -9.38 5.33
N ARG A 156 -0.59 -9.68 5.85
CA ARG A 156 -0.44 -10.37 7.14
C ARG A 156 -1.01 -9.51 8.25
N THR A 157 -0.64 -8.23 8.33
CA THR A 157 -1.23 -7.29 9.28
C THR A 157 -2.76 -7.30 9.19
N TRP A 158 -3.32 -7.10 8.00
CA TRP A 158 -4.77 -7.05 7.82
C TRP A 158 -5.49 -8.36 8.18
N ARG A 159 -4.92 -9.51 7.83
CA ARG A 159 -5.59 -10.81 8.06
C ARG A 159 -5.53 -11.26 9.52
N HIS A 160 -4.55 -10.81 10.30
CA HIS A 160 -4.47 -11.12 11.73
C HIS A 160 -5.37 -10.24 12.59
N LEU A 161 -5.85 -9.10 12.08
CA LEU A 161 -6.81 -8.28 12.80
C LEU A 161 -8.19 -8.95 12.88
N GLY A 162 -8.78 -8.92 14.07
CA GLY A 162 -10.18 -9.25 14.30
C GLY A 162 -11.13 -8.29 13.57
N PHE A 163 -12.41 -8.65 13.50
CA PHE A 163 -13.41 -7.79 12.84
C PHE A 163 -13.48 -6.41 13.51
N ILE A 164 -13.58 -6.36 14.85
CA ILE A 164 -13.68 -5.11 15.62
C ILE A 164 -12.43 -4.23 15.42
N GLU A 165 -11.23 -4.82 15.50
CA GLU A 165 -9.97 -4.10 15.32
C GLU A 165 -9.84 -3.49 13.92
N LYS A 166 -10.32 -4.19 12.87
CA LYS A 166 -10.38 -3.64 11.51
C LYS A 166 -11.25 -2.39 11.44
N PHE A 167 -12.44 -2.42 12.04
CA PHE A 167 -13.32 -1.24 12.06
C PHE A 167 -12.71 -0.10 12.87
N LYS A 168 -12.09 -0.39 14.01
CA LYS A 168 -11.40 0.60 14.84
C LYS A 168 -10.26 1.27 14.08
N MET A 169 -9.38 0.48 13.46
CA MET A 169 -8.24 0.98 12.69
C MET A 169 -8.69 1.81 11.49
N VAL A 170 -9.68 1.34 10.72
CA VAL A 170 -10.24 2.11 9.60
C VAL A 170 -10.88 3.41 10.09
N GLY A 171 -11.64 3.37 11.18
CA GLY A 171 -12.26 4.54 11.79
C GLY A 171 -11.23 5.59 12.20
N GLN A 172 -10.15 5.17 12.86
CA GLN A 172 -9.06 6.07 13.25
C GLN A 172 -8.27 6.62 12.07
N LEU A 173 -7.98 5.81 11.04
CA LEU A 173 -7.33 6.31 9.83
C LEU A 173 -8.20 7.37 9.13
N LEU A 174 -9.51 7.13 9.03
CA LEU A 174 -10.45 8.10 8.46
C LEU A 174 -10.53 9.39 9.28
N MET A 175 -10.62 9.26 10.61
CA MET A 175 -10.58 10.42 11.52
C MET A 175 -9.26 11.19 11.35
N GLY A 176 -8.13 10.48 11.35
CA GLY A 176 -6.81 11.06 11.12
C GLY A 176 -6.72 11.84 9.81
N LEU A 177 -7.26 11.30 8.70
CA LEU A 177 -7.30 12.01 7.41
C LEU A 177 -8.16 13.28 7.44
N ILE A 178 -9.30 13.25 8.14
CA ILE A 178 -10.21 14.39 8.29
C ILE A 178 -9.56 15.48 9.16
N PHE A 179 -8.95 15.12 10.28
CA PHE A 179 -8.30 16.07 11.19
C PHE A 179 -6.93 16.53 10.70
N ALA A 180 -6.23 15.74 9.88
CA ALA A 180 -5.00 16.13 9.20
C ALA A 180 -5.18 17.29 8.20
N GLY A 181 -6.40 17.80 7.97
CA GLY A 181 -6.62 19.07 7.28
C GLY A 181 -6.28 20.30 8.13
N LYS A 182 -6.03 20.13 9.43
CA LYS A 182 -5.71 21.17 10.41
C LYS A 182 -4.36 20.89 11.08
N ILE A 183 -3.36 20.48 10.31
CA ILE A 183 -2.01 20.27 10.86
C ILE A 183 -1.41 21.65 11.10
N ASP A 184 -1.25 21.99 12.36
CA ASP A 184 -0.57 23.18 12.84
C ASP A 184 0.95 22.98 12.66
N ASP A 185 1.70 24.02 12.27
CA ASP A 185 3.16 23.94 12.04
C ASP A 185 3.89 23.43 13.31
N SER A 186 3.30 23.69 14.48
CA SER A 186 3.77 23.19 15.78
C SER A 186 3.76 21.67 15.90
N VAL A 187 2.80 20.96 15.27
CA VAL A 187 2.77 19.49 15.25
C VAL A 187 3.84 18.97 14.30
N VAL A 188 4.03 19.57 13.13
CA VAL A 188 5.08 19.15 12.17
C VAL A 188 6.47 19.26 12.79
N GLU A 189 6.75 20.35 13.51
CA GLU A 189 8.02 20.53 14.21
C GLU A 189 8.21 19.51 15.34
N SER A 190 7.12 19.16 16.04
CA SER A 190 7.13 18.12 17.07
C SER A 190 7.39 16.73 16.49
N LEU A 191 6.91 16.43 15.27
CA LEU A 191 7.20 15.17 14.55
C LEU A 191 8.68 15.05 14.11
N LYS A 192 9.45 16.14 14.04
CA LYS A 192 10.88 16.10 13.67
C LYS A 192 11.77 15.60 14.81
N GLN A 193 11.29 15.60 16.04
CA GLN A 193 12.05 15.10 17.19
C GLN A 193 11.91 13.58 17.27
N LYS A 194 13.05 12.86 17.21
CA LYS A 194 13.12 11.39 17.26
C LYS A 194 12.32 10.83 18.44
N ASP A 195 12.44 11.48 19.60
CA ASP A 195 11.84 11.05 20.85
C ASP A 195 10.29 11.13 20.84
N GLN A 196 9.69 12.06 20.09
CA GLN A 196 8.22 12.16 20.01
C GLN A 196 7.60 11.17 19.02
N MET A 197 8.32 10.80 17.96
CA MET A 197 7.91 9.72 17.06
C MET A 197 7.88 8.39 17.78
N GLU A 198 8.88 8.13 18.63
CA GLU A 198 8.94 6.92 19.44
C GLU A 198 7.74 6.83 20.39
N ILE A 199 7.42 7.92 21.10
CA ILE A 199 6.24 7.99 22.00
C ILE A 199 4.92 7.75 21.26
N LEU A 200 4.74 8.34 20.07
CA LEU A 200 3.53 8.15 19.27
C LEU A 200 3.43 6.74 18.67
N MET A 201 4.57 6.15 18.28
CA MET A 201 4.64 4.78 17.81
C MET A 201 4.37 3.78 18.94
N ASP A 202 4.85 4.04 20.15
CA ASP A 202 4.57 3.21 21.32
C ASP A 202 3.11 3.28 21.73
N ALA A 203 2.51 4.48 21.79
CA ALA A 203 1.08 4.63 22.06
C ALA A 203 0.19 3.92 21.01
N PHE A 204 0.58 3.98 19.73
CA PHE A 204 -0.10 3.26 18.66
C PHE A 204 0.12 1.74 18.75
N ALA A 205 1.33 1.31 19.13
CA ALA A 205 1.69 -0.08 19.31
C ALA A 205 0.92 -0.74 20.45
N ASP A 206 0.71 -0.02 21.56
CA ASP A 206 -0.11 -0.47 22.69
C ASP A 206 -1.58 -0.62 22.29
N GLU A 207 -2.09 0.28 21.45
CA GLU A 207 -3.47 0.22 20.97
C GLU A 207 -3.70 -0.88 19.93
N PHE A 208 -2.69 -1.18 19.11
CA PHE A 208 -2.73 -2.20 18.06
C PHE A 208 -1.51 -3.14 18.10
N PRO A 209 -1.42 -4.03 19.11
CA PRO A 209 -0.25 -4.90 19.29
C PRO A 209 -0.07 -5.87 18.12
N GLN A 210 -1.16 -6.31 17.49
CA GLN A 210 -1.10 -7.13 16.28
C GLN A 210 -0.57 -6.37 15.06
N VAL A 211 -0.72 -5.05 15.02
CA VAL A 211 -0.15 -4.21 13.97
C VAL A 211 1.35 -4.05 14.22
N LYS A 212 1.77 -3.68 15.43
CA LYS A 212 3.19 -3.59 15.82
C LYS A 212 3.93 -4.88 15.48
N ARG A 213 3.43 -6.01 15.96
CA ARG A 213 4.06 -7.31 15.77
C ARG A 213 4.33 -7.65 14.31
N ARG A 214 3.45 -7.27 13.38
CA ARG A 214 3.55 -7.65 11.97
C ARG A 214 4.21 -6.58 11.10
N LEU A 215 4.06 -5.29 11.45
CA LEU A 215 4.67 -4.16 10.75
C LEU A 215 6.07 -3.81 11.25
N ILE A 216 6.46 -4.26 12.44
CA ILE A 216 7.76 -3.96 13.07
C ILE A 216 8.45 -5.27 13.44
N ASP A 217 8.05 -5.96 14.51
CA ASP A 217 8.82 -7.10 15.07
C ASP A 217 9.12 -8.21 14.03
N GLU A 218 8.14 -8.61 13.22
CA GLU A 218 8.37 -9.59 12.14
C GLU A 218 9.32 -9.11 11.05
N ARG A 219 9.33 -7.79 10.78
CA ARG A 219 10.25 -7.22 9.81
C ARG A 219 11.63 -7.09 10.40
N ASP A 220 11.76 -6.79 11.69
CA ASP A 220 13.06 -6.78 12.37
C ASP A 220 13.75 -8.13 12.25
N LEU A 221 13.02 -9.22 12.49
CA LEU A 221 13.50 -10.59 12.26
C LEU A 221 13.93 -10.82 10.81
N PHE A 222 13.12 -10.35 9.85
CA PHE A 222 13.40 -10.51 8.44
C PHE A 222 14.65 -9.72 8.02
N LEU A 223 14.76 -8.45 8.44
CA LEU A 223 15.87 -7.56 8.20
C LEU A 223 17.16 -8.10 8.83
N ALA A 224 17.11 -8.49 10.10
CA ALA A 224 18.23 -9.05 10.83
C ALA A 224 18.81 -10.28 10.13
N GLN A 225 17.95 -11.23 9.73
CA GLN A 225 18.38 -12.40 8.98
C GLN A 225 18.98 -12.02 7.61
N LYS A 226 18.32 -11.15 6.84
CA LYS A 226 18.81 -10.76 5.50
C LYS A 226 20.13 -10.00 5.57
N ILE A 227 20.34 -9.19 6.59
CA ILE A 227 21.61 -8.51 6.86
C ILE A 227 22.66 -9.54 7.28
N ARG A 228 22.33 -10.50 8.16
CA ARG A 228 23.26 -11.56 8.56
C ARG A 228 23.66 -12.45 7.39
N GLU A 229 22.78 -12.74 6.44
CA GLU A 229 23.09 -13.57 5.26
C GLU A 229 23.78 -12.79 4.14
N ALA A 230 23.96 -11.47 4.29
CA ALA A 230 24.56 -10.64 3.27
C ALA A 230 26.02 -11.07 3.00
N PRO A 231 26.46 -11.15 1.73
CA PRO A 231 27.81 -11.56 1.39
C PRO A 231 28.85 -10.50 1.80
N GLY A 232 30.12 -10.89 1.87
CA GLY A 232 31.23 -9.97 2.19
C GLY A 232 31.59 -9.95 3.68
N GLN A 233 32.71 -9.28 3.98
CA GLN A 233 33.24 -9.13 5.34
C GLN A 233 32.79 -7.84 6.01
N THR A 234 32.56 -6.80 5.20
CA THR A 234 32.12 -5.49 5.66
C THR A 234 30.78 -5.13 5.04
N VAL A 235 29.75 -5.03 5.88
CA VAL A 235 28.36 -4.75 5.46
C VAL A 235 27.89 -3.43 6.04
N VAL A 236 27.33 -2.56 5.21
CA VAL A 236 26.57 -1.38 5.65
C VAL A 236 25.09 -1.64 5.44
N ALA A 237 24.27 -1.50 6.47
CA ALA A 237 22.82 -1.67 6.39
C ALA A 237 22.09 -0.35 6.66
N VAL A 238 21.46 0.21 5.63
CA VAL A 238 20.62 1.41 5.73
C VAL A 238 19.21 1.00 6.11
N VAL A 239 18.80 1.34 7.33
CA VAL A 239 17.51 0.94 7.92
C VAL A 239 16.85 2.11 8.65
N GLY A 240 15.53 2.13 8.71
CA GLY A 240 14.81 3.12 9.51
C GLY A 240 15.17 2.99 10.99
N ALA A 241 15.31 4.13 11.67
CA ALA A 241 15.74 4.17 13.08
C ALA A 241 14.89 3.28 14.01
N GLY A 242 13.58 3.15 13.73
CA GLY A 242 12.67 2.31 14.50
C GLY A 242 12.95 0.80 14.41
N HIS A 243 13.74 0.35 13.43
CA HIS A 243 14.12 -1.05 13.25
C HIS A 243 15.47 -1.39 13.89
N MET A 244 16.27 -0.39 14.29
CA MET A 244 17.65 -0.57 14.77
C MET A 244 17.74 -1.50 15.99
N ALA A 245 16.93 -1.24 17.02
CA ALA A 245 16.94 -2.03 18.26
C ALA A 245 16.47 -3.48 18.01
N GLY A 246 15.45 -3.66 17.18
CA GLY A 246 14.95 -4.97 16.82
C GLY A 246 15.95 -5.77 15.98
N ILE A 247 16.65 -5.14 15.04
CA ILE A 247 17.69 -5.79 14.24
C ILE A 247 18.83 -6.23 15.16
N GLU A 248 19.35 -5.35 16.00
CA GLU A 248 20.44 -5.67 16.92
C GLU A 248 20.11 -6.86 17.83
N ALA A 249 18.89 -6.92 18.37
CA ALA A 249 18.46 -8.01 19.23
C ALA A 249 18.45 -9.38 18.52
N HIS A 250 18.28 -9.41 17.20
CA HIS A 250 18.08 -10.64 16.43
C HIS A 250 19.18 -10.95 15.41
N ILE A 251 20.12 -10.04 15.15
CA ILE A 251 21.14 -10.18 14.10
C ILE A 251 22.08 -11.36 14.33
N HIS A 252 22.22 -11.84 15.56
CA HIS A 252 23.01 -13.01 15.92
C HIS A 252 22.23 -14.34 15.85
N GLN A 253 20.91 -14.31 15.60
CA GLN A 253 20.03 -15.48 15.67
C GLN A 253 19.67 -16.00 14.29
N ASP A 254 19.95 -17.27 14.00
CA ASP A 254 19.49 -17.89 12.75
C ASP A 254 17.97 -18.13 12.76
N THR A 255 17.27 -17.31 11.97
CA THR A 255 15.82 -17.22 11.93
C THR A 255 15.30 -17.69 10.57
N GLU A 256 14.45 -18.71 10.59
CA GLU A 256 13.79 -19.19 9.38
C GLU A 256 12.80 -18.14 8.84
N LEU A 257 13.02 -17.67 7.59
CA LEU A 257 12.17 -16.64 6.97
C LEU A 257 10.87 -17.18 6.36
N ALA A 258 10.80 -18.48 6.06
CA ALA A 258 9.66 -19.06 5.36
C ALA A 258 8.30 -18.77 6.05
N PRO A 259 8.15 -18.93 7.39
CA PRO A 259 6.91 -18.62 8.10
C PRO A 259 6.48 -17.15 8.00
N LEU A 260 7.44 -16.23 7.81
CA LEU A 260 7.21 -14.80 7.71
C LEU A 260 6.70 -14.39 6.32
N THR A 261 6.79 -15.26 5.32
CA THR A 261 6.37 -14.99 3.93
C THR A 261 5.00 -15.58 3.56
N VAL A 262 4.47 -16.52 4.37
CA VAL A 262 3.17 -17.17 4.11
C VAL A 262 2.00 -16.24 4.46
N LEU A 263 0.87 -16.35 3.75
CA LEU A 263 -0.34 -15.59 4.08
C LEU A 263 -1.37 -16.46 4.82
N PRO A 264 -1.98 -15.97 5.92
CA PRO A 264 -3.04 -16.71 6.62
C PRO A 264 -4.32 -16.85 5.77
N PRO A 265 -5.18 -17.85 5.98
CA PRO A 265 -6.38 -18.10 5.15
C PRO A 265 -7.40 -16.96 5.19
N LYS A 266 -8.29 -16.90 4.17
CA LYS A 266 -9.37 -15.89 4.09
C LYS A 266 -10.57 -16.33 4.93
N SER A 267 -11.28 -15.39 5.55
CA SER A 267 -12.54 -15.66 6.26
C SER A 267 -13.72 -15.85 5.28
N SER A 268 -14.62 -16.80 5.56
CA SER A 268 -15.66 -17.28 4.61
C SER A 268 -17.09 -16.77 4.86
N VAL A 269 -17.26 -15.69 5.62
CA VAL A 269 -18.55 -15.34 6.24
C VAL A 269 -19.62 -14.81 5.25
N GLY A 270 -19.28 -14.47 4.01
CA GLY A 270 -20.18 -13.76 3.09
C GLY A 270 -21.06 -14.59 2.15
N SER A 271 -21.28 -15.90 2.35
CA SER A 271 -21.89 -16.75 1.30
C SER A 271 -23.43 -16.82 1.30
N PHE A 272 -24.08 -16.72 2.47
CA PHE A 272 -25.50 -17.04 2.63
C PHE A 272 -26.47 -15.91 2.22
N LEU A 273 -26.12 -14.65 2.48
CA LEU A 273 -26.98 -13.49 2.14
C LEU A 273 -27.11 -13.23 0.61
N LYS A 274 -26.31 -13.90 -0.21
CA LYS A 274 -26.23 -13.69 -1.67
C LYS A 274 -27.46 -14.18 -2.44
N TRP A 275 -28.23 -15.13 -1.88
CA TRP A 275 -29.27 -15.86 -2.63
C TRP A 275 -30.71 -15.59 -2.18
N ALA A 276 -30.92 -15.06 -0.97
CA ALA A 276 -32.27 -14.81 -0.47
C ALA A 276 -33.02 -13.73 -1.28
N ILE A 277 -32.32 -12.66 -1.66
CA ILE A 277 -32.93 -11.52 -2.36
C ILE A 277 -33.25 -11.84 -3.83
N PRO A 278 -32.37 -12.52 -4.61
CA PRO A 278 -32.71 -12.99 -5.96
C PRO A 278 -33.91 -13.94 -6.01
N ILE A 279 -34.03 -14.86 -5.04
CA ILE A 279 -35.13 -15.84 -5.00
C ILE A 279 -36.49 -15.13 -4.78
N ALA A 280 -36.55 -14.15 -3.88
CA ALA A 280 -37.78 -13.40 -3.61
C ALA A 280 -38.28 -12.62 -4.84
N ILE A 281 -37.36 -12.07 -5.65
CA ILE A 281 -37.71 -11.33 -6.88
C ILE A 281 -38.24 -12.27 -7.97
N VAL A 282 -37.62 -13.44 -8.14
CA VAL A 282 -38.10 -14.46 -9.08
C VAL A 282 -39.52 -14.93 -8.71
N VAL A 283 -39.80 -15.11 -7.42
CA VAL A 283 -41.14 -15.50 -6.93
C VAL A 283 -42.18 -14.40 -7.19
N LEU A 284 -41.84 -13.13 -6.99
CA LEU A 284 -42.74 -11.99 -7.29
C LEU A 284 -43.05 -11.86 -8.78
N ILE A 285 -42.05 -12.02 -9.64
CA ILE A 285 -42.24 -11.99 -11.11
C ILE A 285 -43.14 -13.15 -11.54
N ALA A 286 -42.87 -14.38 -11.06
CA ALA A 286 -43.70 -15.55 -11.37
C ALA A 286 -45.16 -15.37 -10.91
N TRP A 287 -45.39 -14.76 -9.75
CA TRP A 287 -46.73 -14.46 -9.26
C TRP A 287 -47.47 -13.44 -10.14
N GLY A 288 -46.81 -12.37 -10.58
CA GLY A 288 -47.42 -11.37 -11.47
C GLY A 288 -47.83 -11.96 -12.83
N PHE A 289 -47.01 -12.84 -13.39
CA PHE A 289 -47.33 -13.55 -14.64
C PHE A 289 -48.56 -14.45 -14.55
N LEU A 290 -48.81 -15.07 -13.40
CA LEU A 290 -49.94 -15.98 -13.20
C LEU A 290 -51.29 -15.25 -13.05
N LYS A 291 -51.28 -13.93 -12.75
CA LYS A 291 -52.50 -13.19 -12.37
C LYS A 291 -53.07 -12.30 -13.49
N GLU A 292 -52.25 -11.72 -14.37
CA GLU A 292 -52.68 -10.62 -15.28
C GLU A 292 -52.71 -10.96 -16.78
N GLY A 293 -52.30 -12.16 -17.19
CA GLY A 293 -52.37 -12.60 -18.59
C GLY A 293 -51.25 -12.05 -19.49
N GLN A 294 -51.02 -12.72 -20.63
CA GLN A 294 -49.81 -12.55 -21.44
C GLN A 294 -49.68 -11.17 -22.12
N ALA A 295 -50.80 -10.53 -22.48
CA ALA A 295 -50.79 -9.25 -23.20
C ALA A 295 -50.33 -8.07 -22.32
N HIS A 296 -50.84 -7.98 -21.08
CA HIS A 296 -50.44 -6.93 -20.14
C HIS A 296 -49.02 -7.13 -19.60
N ALA A 297 -48.58 -8.38 -19.44
CA ALA A 297 -47.20 -8.68 -19.10
C ALA A 297 -46.22 -8.19 -20.18
N MET A 298 -46.58 -8.30 -21.47
CA MET A 298 -45.74 -7.85 -22.59
C MET A 298 -45.63 -6.33 -22.66
N GLU A 299 -46.73 -5.59 -22.53
CA GLU A 299 -46.72 -4.12 -22.55
C GLU A 299 -45.89 -3.56 -21.38
N SER A 300 -46.09 -4.10 -20.18
CA SER A 300 -45.30 -3.76 -18.99
C SER A 300 -43.81 -4.07 -19.15
N ALA A 301 -43.48 -5.21 -19.77
CA ALA A 301 -42.08 -5.57 -20.05
C ALA A 301 -41.43 -4.62 -21.07
N ILE A 302 -42.13 -4.24 -22.14
CA ILE A 302 -41.61 -3.28 -23.14
C ILE A 302 -41.33 -1.93 -22.48
N ILE A 303 -42.24 -1.43 -21.66
CA ILE A 303 -42.09 -0.14 -20.97
C ILE A 303 -40.95 -0.18 -19.96
N TRP A 304 -40.85 -1.27 -19.19
CA TRP A 304 -39.73 -1.51 -18.27
C TRP A 304 -38.39 -1.47 -19.01
N VAL A 305 -38.26 -2.24 -20.10
CA VAL A 305 -37.03 -2.32 -20.89
C VAL A 305 -36.70 -0.97 -21.52
N ALA A 306 -37.67 -0.30 -22.13
CA ALA A 306 -37.46 0.98 -22.80
C ALA A 306 -37.00 2.07 -21.83
N LEU A 307 -37.70 2.25 -20.71
CA LEU A 307 -37.34 3.28 -19.72
C LEU A 307 -35.99 3.01 -19.07
N ASN A 308 -35.71 1.76 -18.68
CA ASN A 308 -34.41 1.39 -18.11
C ASN A 308 -33.28 1.64 -19.10
N SER A 309 -33.44 1.19 -20.36
CA SER A 309 -32.44 1.38 -21.40
C SER A 309 -32.15 2.86 -21.65
N VAL A 310 -33.19 3.68 -21.83
CA VAL A 310 -33.04 5.10 -22.18
C VAL A 310 -32.44 5.90 -21.01
N LEU A 311 -32.99 5.79 -19.80
CA LEU A 311 -32.53 6.61 -18.67
C LEU A 311 -31.13 6.20 -18.19
N ALA A 312 -30.80 4.89 -18.21
CA ALA A 312 -29.44 4.44 -17.94
C ALA A 312 -28.44 4.90 -19.01
N GLY A 313 -28.82 4.82 -20.29
CA GLY A 313 -28.03 5.32 -21.41
C GLY A 313 -27.76 6.83 -21.29
N LEU A 314 -28.79 7.62 -20.96
CA LEU A 314 -28.66 9.06 -20.69
C LEU A 314 -27.69 9.32 -19.53
N GLY A 315 -27.78 8.56 -18.44
CA GLY A 315 -26.83 8.64 -17.32
C GLY A 315 -25.38 8.42 -17.77
N ALA A 316 -25.13 7.44 -18.62
CA ALA A 316 -23.79 7.18 -19.19
C ALA A 316 -23.33 8.31 -20.13
N VAL A 317 -24.22 8.88 -20.95
CA VAL A 317 -23.92 10.02 -21.84
C VAL A 317 -23.55 11.26 -21.03
N LEU A 318 -24.30 11.56 -19.97
CA LEU A 318 -24.03 12.68 -19.06
C LEU A 318 -22.68 12.55 -18.32
N ALA A 319 -22.23 11.31 -18.09
CA ALA A 319 -20.91 11.01 -17.53
C ALA A 319 -19.77 11.10 -18.57
N TRP A 320 -20.07 11.43 -19.84
CA TRP A 320 -19.12 11.33 -20.98
C TRP A 320 -18.48 9.94 -21.09
N ALA A 321 -19.30 8.90 -20.91
CA ALA A 321 -18.85 7.53 -21.08
C ALA A 321 -18.47 7.24 -22.53
N HIS A 322 -17.63 6.22 -22.73
CA HIS A 322 -17.35 5.70 -24.06
C HIS A 322 -18.64 5.17 -24.72
N PRO A 323 -18.83 5.26 -26.05
CA PRO A 323 -20.05 4.78 -26.71
C PRO A 323 -20.40 3.32 -26.38
N LEU A 324 -19.40 2.44 -26.31
CA LEU A 324 -19.62 1.05 -25.88
C LEU A 324 -20.10 0.91 -24.42
N THR A 325 -19.67 1.81 -23.54
CA THR A 325 -20.17 1.89 -22.16
C THR A 325 -21.63 2.34 -22.14
N VAL A 326 -22.02 3.30 -22.98
CA VAL A 326 -23.42 3.74 -23.13
C VAL A 326 -24.28 2.56 -23.58
N LEU A 327 -23.87 1.85 -24.63
CA LEU A 327 -24.57 0.65 -25.10
C LEU A 327 -24.67 -0.43 -24.01
N THR A 328 -23.57 -0.63 -23.26
CA THR A 328 -23.55 -1.56 -22.12
C THR A 328 -24.57 -1.16 -21.06
N ALA A 329 -24.65 0.13 -20.69
CA ALA A 329 -25.62 0.63 -19.72
C ALA A 329 -27.06 0.42 -20.19
N MET A 330 -27.34 0.71 -21.47
CA MET A 330 -28.66 0.51 -22.08
C MET A 330 -29.09 -0.96 -22.03
N VAL A 331 -28.18 -1.88 -22.37
CA VAL A 331 -28.49 -3.33 -22.38
C VAL A 331 -28.53 -3.91 -20.97
N ALA A 332 -27.62 -3.52 -20.08
CA ALA A 332 -27.53 -4.10 -18.74
C ALA A 332 -28.66 -3.65 -17.82
N SER A 333 -29.12 -2.40 -17.94
CA SER A 333 -30.07 -1.80 -16.99
C SER A 333 -31.39 -2.56 -16.82
N PRO A 334 -32.11 -2.98 -17.89
CA PRO A 334 -33.37 -3.72 -17.75
C PRO A 334 -33.26 -5.02 -16.94
N PHE A 335 -32.11 -5.70 -17.01
CA PHE A 335 -31.88 -6.96 -16.30
C PHE A 335 -31.33 -6.74 -14.88
N THR A 336 -30.47 -5.74 -14.72
CA THR A 336 -29.80 -5.45 -13.44
C THR A 336 -30.69 -4.69 -12.47
N SER A 337 -31.68 -3.93 -12.94
CA SER A 337 -32.69 -3.30 -12.08
C SER A 337 -33.57 -4.33 -11.34
N LEU A 338 -33.65 -5.56 -11.86
CA LEU A 338 -34.29 -6.70 -11.20
C LEU A 338 -33.33 -7.45 -10.25
N ASN A 339 -32.04 -7.11 -10.23
CA ASN A 339 -31.04 -7.78 -9.42
C ASN A 339 -30.38 -6.81 -8.42
N PRO A 340 -30.74 -6.88 -7.13
CA PRO A 340 -30.21 -5.97 -6.11
C PRO A 340 -28.72 -6.17 -5.81
N MET A 341 -28.11 -7.23 -6.33
CA MET A 341 -26.68 -7.52 -6.13
C MET A 341 -25.78 -6.86 -7.19
N ILE A 342 -26.29 -6.57 -8.39
CA ILE A 342 -25.49 -6.05 -9.50
C ILE A 342 -26.25 -4.91 -10.14
N ALA A 343 -25.88 -3.66 -9.82
CA ALA A 343 -26.48 -2.49 -10.44
C ALA A 343 -25.89 -2.21 -11.83
N ALA A 344 -26.72 -1.66 -12.74
CA ALA A 344 -26.37 -1.34 -14.12
C ALA A 344 -25.09 -0.50 -14.24
N GLY A 345 -24.93 0.46 -13.33
CA GLY A 345 -23.78 1.34 -13.26
C GLY A 345 -22.48 0.61 -12.96
N PHE A 346 -22.47 -0.46 -12.16
CA PHE A 346 -21.26 -1.26 -11.93
C PHE A 346 -20.82 -2.01 -13.19
N VAL A 347 -21.77 -2.52 -13.98
CA VAL A 347 -21.47 -3.19 -15.26
C VAL A 347 -20.92 -2.18 -16.27
N ALA A 348 -21.59 -1.03 -16.42
CA ALA A 348 -21.13 0.05 -17.29
C ALA A 348 -19.76 0.60 -16.83
N GLY A 349 -19.58 0.85 -15.54
CA GLY A 349 -18.32 1.31 -14.95
C GLY A 349 -17.18 0.33 -15.17
N PHE A 350 -17.44 -0.98 -15.07
CA PHE A 350 -16.44 -2.00 -15.40
C PHE A 350 -16.02 -1.96 -16.87
N VAL A 351 -16.98 -1.89 -17.81
CA VAL A 351 -16.67 -1.77 -19.24
C VAL A 351 -15.92 -0.48 -19.53
N GLN A 352 -16.31 0.64 -18.93
CA GLN A 352 -15.59 1.91 -19.01
C GLN A 352 -14.14 1.76 -18.56
N ALA A 353 -13.92 1.08 -17.43
CA ALA A 353 -12.59 0.89 -16.86
C ALA A 353 -11.73 -0.08 -17.67
N VAL A 354 -12.32 -1.01 -18.43
CA VAL A 354 -11.59 -1.90 -19.34
C VAL A 354 -11.17 -1.17 -20.62
N ILE A 355 -12.06 -0.34 -21.17
CA ILE A 355 -11.82 0.42 -22.41
C ILE A 355 -10.90 1.61 -22.14
N ARG A 356 -11.17 2.38 -21.10
CA ARG A 356 -10.39 3.53 -20.64
C ARG A 356 -9.72 3.16 -19.32
N ARG A 357 -8.65 2.38 -19.42
CA ARG A 357 -7.90 1.88 -18.27
C ARG A 357 -7.35 3.03 -17.43
N PRO A 358 -7.81 3.19 -16.17
CA PRO A 358 -7.22 4.17 -15.27
C PRO A 358 -5.83 3.69 -14.83
N THR A 359 -4.94 4.65 -14.64
CA THR A 359 -3.56 4.46 -14.19
C THR A 359 -3.42 4.77 -12.70
N VAL A 360 -2.28 4.41 -12.12
CA VAL A 360 -1.93 4.81 -10.75
C VAL A 360 -1.89 6.34 -10.59
N ALA A 361 -1.39 7.06 -11.60
CA ALA A 361 -1.39 8.52 -11.62
C ALA A 361 -2.80 9.11 -11.47
N ASP A 362 -3.79 8.57 -12.19
CA ASP A 362 -5.18 9.03 -12.13
C ASP A 362 -5.76 8.91 -10.71
N LEU A 363 -5.33 7.91 -9.95
CA LEU A 363 -5.74 7.68 -8.57
C LEU A 363 -4.97 8.57 -7.58
N GLU A 364 -3.68 8.83 -7.81
CA GLU A 364 -2.86 9.77 -7.01
C GLU A 364 -3.34 11.22 -7.12
N ASP A 365 -3.87 11.59 -8.29
CA ASP A 365 -4.36 12.93 -8.60
C ASP A 365 -5.83 13.14 -8.18
N LEU A 366 -6.51 12.07 -7.72
CA LEU A 366 -7.92 12.09 -7.32
C LEU A 366 -8.26 13.20 -6.31
N PRO A 367 -7.48 13.43 -5.22
CA PRO A 367 -7.80 14.48 -4.26
C PRO A 367 -7.82 15.90 -4.84
N GLN A 368 -7.04 16.17 -5.90
CA GLN A 368 -7.07 17.44 -6.61
C GLN A 368 -8.16 17.47 -7.69
N ALA A 369 -8.43 16.33 -8.32
CA ALA A 369 -9.49 16.22 -9.30
C ALA A 369 -10.87 16.56 -8.69
N ILE A 370 -11.13 16.11 -7.46
CA ILE A 370 -12.43 16.35 -6.79
C ILE A 370 -12.65 17.80 -6.32
N THR A 371 -11.60 18.62 -6.21
CA THR A 371 -11.73 20.03 -5.78
C THR A 371 -12.16 20.97 -6.89
N SER A 372 -12.16 20.51 -8.15
CA SER A 372 -12.59 21.30 -9.31
C SER A 372 -13.59 20.55 -10.16
N LEU A 373 -14.62 21.24 -10.65
CA LEU A 373 -15.64 20.63 -11.51
C LEU A 373 -15.03 20.05 -12.79
N LYS A 374 -14.07 20.76 -13.39
CA LYS A 374 -13.33 20.30 -14.56
C LYS A 374 -12.54 19.03 -14.25
N GLY A 375 -11.74 19.02 -13.17
CA GLY A 375 -10.94 17.88 -12.76
C GLY A 375 -11.80 16.64 -12.47
N PHE A 376 -12.96 16.83 -11.83
CA PHE A 376 -13.88 15.75 -11.50
C PHE A 376 -14.47 15.06 -12.75
N TRP A 377 -14.75 15.81 -13.83
CA TRP A 377 -15.23 15.22 -15.09
C TRP A 377 -14.11 14.71 -16.01
N THR A 378 -12.89 15.24 -15.90
CA THR A 378 -11.78 14.86 -16.78
C THR A 378 -10.96 13.67 -16.27
N ASN A 379 -10.82 13.52 -14.95
CA ASN A 379 -10.06 12.42 -14.34
C ASN A 379 -10.70 11.05 -14.70
N PRO A 380 -9.94 10.10 -15.27
CA PRO A 380 -10.46 8.80 -15.69
C PRO A 380 -11.14 8.00 -14.58
N LEU A 381 -10.64 8.08 -13.34
CA LEU A 381 -11.22 7.37 -12.21
C LEU A 381 -12.52 8.02 -11.74
N CYS A 382 -12.54 9.35 -11.59
CA CYS A 382 -13.79 10.08 -11.31
C CYS A 382 -14.85 9.81 -12.38
N ARG A 383 -14.44 9.74 -13.65
CA ARG A 383 -15.36 9.42 -14.75
C ARG A 383 -15.99 8.03 -14.57
N ILE A 384 -15.22 7.02 -14.18
CA ILE A 384 -15.78 5.68 -13.91
C ILE A 384 -16.81 5.76 -12.78
N LEU A 385 -16.51 6.50 -11.70
CA LEU A 385 -17.44 6.69 -10.58
C LEU A 385 -18.72 7.45 -10.99
N LEU A 386 -18.57 8.49 -11.83
CA LEU A 386 -19.68 9.23 -12.43
C LEU A 386 -20.56 8.33 -13.30
N VAL A 387 -19.96 7.48 -14.13
CA VAL A 387 -20.70 6.47 -14.91
C VAL A 387 -21.51 5.58 -13.98
N VAL A 388 -20.89 5.03 -12.93
CA VAL A 388 -21.60 4.18 -11.97
C VAL A 388 -22.77 4.93 -11.33
N ALA A 389 -22.54 6.14 -10.83
CA ALA A 389 -23.53 6.94 -10.12
C ALA A 389 -24.71 7.35 -11.02
N LEU A 390 -24.44 7.94 -12.19
CA LEU A 390 -25.47 8.47 -13.08
C LEU A 390 -26.26 7.36 -13.79
N VAL A 391 -25.61 6.25 -14.15
CA VAL A 391 -26.31 5.08 -14.71
C VAL A 391 -27.22 4.44 -13.66
N ASN A 392 -26.76 4.32 -12.40
CA ASN A 392 -27.60 3.81 -11.32
C ASN A 392 -28.77 4.76 -11.03
N LEU A 393 -28.55 6.08 -11.02
CA LEU A 393 -29.63 7.05 -10.87
C LEU A 393 -30.67 6.91 -11.98
N GLY A 394 -30.22 6.82 -13.24
CA GLY A 394 -31.11 6.60 -14.39
C GLY A 394 -31.90 5.30 -14.28
N SER A 395 -31.24 4.18 -13.93
CA SER A 395 -31.89 2.88 -13.75
C SER A 395 -32.91 2.89 -12.59
N SER A 396 -32.60 3.57 -11.49
CA SER A 396 -33.53 3.69 -10.35
C SER A 396 -34.74 4.55 -10.68
N LEU A 397 -34.54 5.68 -11.37
CA LEU A 397 -35.65 6.51 -11.87
C LEU A 397 -36.54 5.73 -12.85
N ALA A 398 -35.93 4.96 -13.75
CA ALA A 398 -36.66 4.10 -14.67
C ALA A 398 -37.50 3.06 -13.92
N ALA A 399 -36.91 2.34 -12.96
CA ALA A 399 -37.61 1.35 -12.16
C ALA A 399 -38.77 1.96 -11.36
N PHE A 400 -38.57 3.17 -10.80
CA PHE A 400 -39.62 3.88 -10.07
C PHE A 400 -40.78 4.32 -10.97
N ILE A 401 -40.49 4.93 -12.12
CA ILE A 401 -41.51 5.41 -13.07
C ILE A 401 -42.26 4.24 -13.70
N SER A 402 -41.53 3.24 -14.21
CA SER A 402 -42.14 2.05 -14.83
C SER A 402 -42.91 1.23 -13.81
N GLY A 403 -42.36 1.00 -12.61
CA GLY A 403 -43.05 0.28 -11.54
C GLY A 403 -44.33 0.98 -11.07
N GLY A 404 -44.29 2.32 -10.89
CA GLY A 404 -45.47 3.10 -10.53
C GLY A 404 -46.54 3.09 -11.62
N TRP A 405 -46.13 3.18 -12.88
CA TRP A 405 -47.05 3.11 -14.02
C TRP A 405 -47.69 1.72 -14.19
N ILE A 406 -46.91 0.65 -14.02
CA ILE A 406 -47.41 -0.73 -14.05
C ILE A 406 -48.40 -0.93 -12.89
N ALA A 407 -48.02 -0.55 -11.67
CA ALA A 407 -48.87 -0.68 -10.50
C ALA A 407 -50.20 0.08 -10.62
N ALA A 408 -50.20 1.30 -11.15
CA ALA A 408 -51.41 2.10 -11.37
C ALA A 408 -52.34 1.55 -12.46
N ARG A 409 -51.88 0.57 -13.24
CA ARG A 409 -52.65 -0.09 -14.31
C ARG A 409 -53.09 -1.50 -13.93
N THR A 410 -52.39 -2.08 -12.94
CA THR A 410 -52.62 -3.41 -12.36
C THR A 410 -53.61 -3.37 -11.18
N PHE A 411 -53.59 -2.30 -10.37
CA PHE A 411 -54.51 -2.02 -9.26
C PHE A 411 -55.39 -0.82 -9.59
#